data_AF-A0A5S9F1A2-F1
#
_entry.id   AF-A0A5S9F1A2-F1
#
_cell.length_a   1.000
_cell.length_b   1.000
_cell.length_c   1.000
_cell.angle_alpha   90.00
_cell.angle_beta   90.00
_cell.angle_gamma   90.00
#
_symmetry.space_group_name_H-M   'P 1'
#
loop_
_entity.id
_entity.type
_entity.pdbx_description
1 polymer ?
#
loop_
_entity_poly.entity_id
_entity_poly.type
_entity_poly.pdbx_seq_one_letter_code
_entity_poly.pdbx_strand_id
1 'polypeptide(L)' 'MSIKINVEKGDNIDKVLRRFKKMCEKEGLIKEIKKKQYYEKPCQKRRREYLKRKRRHLKMLNLMRQTKKKKR' A
#
# COMPACT_ATOMS: atom_id res chain seq x y z
N MET A 1 -4.13 11.72 -11.13
CA MET A 1 -4.09 10.24 -11.14
C MET A 1 -5.47 9.74 -11.55
N SER A 2 -5.58 9.07 -12.71
CA SER A 2 -6.84 8.48 -13.17
C SER A 2 -6.68 6.96 -13.11
N ILE A 3 -7.47 6.30 -12.26
CA ILE A 3 -7.49 4.84 -12.16
C ILE A 3 -8.44 4.34 -13.25
N LYS A 4 -7.90 3.65 -14.25
CA LYS A 4 -8.66 3.08 -15.37
C LYS A 4 -8.49 1.57 -15.39
N ILE A 5 -9.58 0.87 -15.72
CA ILE A 5 -9.58 -0.58 -15.94
C ILE A 5 -10.29 -0.85 -17.24
N ASN A 6 -9.63 -1.59 -18.11
CA ASN A 6 -10.22 -2.07 -19.35
C ASN A 6 -10.99 -3.35 -19.04
N VAL A 7 -12.21 -3.44 -19.55
CA VAL A 7 -13.12 -4.57 -19.36
C VAL A 7 -13.46 -5.13 -20.73
N GLU A 8 -13.31 -6.44 -20.89
CA GLU A 8 -13.67 -7.14 -22.14
C GLU A 8 -15.08 -7.74 -22.05
N LYS A 9 -15.73 -7.95 -23.20
CA LYS A 9 -17.06 -8.58 -23.27
C LYS A 9 -16.93 -10.06 -22.88
N GLY A 10 -17.38 -10.42 -21.68
CA GLY A 10 -17.27 -11.76 -21.09
C GLY A 10 -16.61 -11.78 -19.71
N ASP A 11 -16.05 -10.65 -19.26
CA ASP A 11 -15.54 -10.51 -17.90
C ASP A 11 -16.68 -10.56 -16.87
N ASN A 12 -16.50 -11.41 -15.84
CA ASN A 12 -17.38 -11.39 -14.69
C ASN A 12 -17.18 -10.08 -13.89
N ILE A 13 -18.27 -9.34 -13.68
CA ILE A 13 -18.32 -8.04 -13.01
C ILE A 13 -17.59 -8.08 -11.66
N ASP A 14 -17.76 -9.15 -10.88
CA ASP A 14 -17.12 -9.28 -9.56
C ASP A 14 -15.59 -9.31 -9.64
N LYS A 15 -15.04 -9.96 -10.67
CA LYS A 15 -13.59 -10.02 -10.90
C LYS A 15 -13.05 -8.65 -11.27
N VAL A 16 -13.78 -7.88 -12.07
CA VAL A 16 -13.42 -6.51 -12.46
C VAL A 16 -13.44 -5.59 -11.23
N LEU A 17 -14.47 -5.66 -10.41
CA LEU A 17 -14.58 -4.88 -9.17
C LEU A 17 -13.44 -5.20 -8.20
N ARG A 18 -13.04 -6.47 -8.09
CA ARG A 18 -11.91 -6.87 -7.25
C ARG A 18 -10.58 -6.33 -7.79
N ARG A 19 -10.37 -6.35 -9.11
CA ARG A 19 -9.22 -5.72 -9.76
C ARG A 19 -9.20 -4.21 -9.49
N PHE A 20 -10.35 -3.54 -9.58
CA PHE A 20 -10.50 -2.12 -9.26
C PHE A 20 -10.11 -1.79 -7.83
N LYS A 21 -10.66 -2.51 -6.84
CA LYS A 21 -10.30 -2.32 -5.44
C LYS A 21 -8.79 -2.48 -5.21
N LYS A 22 -8.17 -3.51 -5.79
CA LYS A 22 -6.71 -3.72 -5.71
C LYS A 22 -5.91 -2.57 -6.33
N MET A 23 -6.35 -2.02 -7.47
CA MET A 23 -5.69 -0.88 -8.10
C MET A 23 -5.79 0.38 -7.23
N CYS A 24 -6.96 0.65 -6.64
CA CYS A 24 -7.15 1.74 -5.67
C CYS A 24 -6.27 1.58 -4.42
N GLU A 25 -6.10 0.37 -3.92
CA GLU A 25 -5.22 0.07 -2.80
C GLU A 25 -3.73 0.22 -3.14
N LYS A 26 -3.34 -0.18 -4.36
CA LYS A 26 -1.98 -0.08 -4.89
C LYS A 26 -1.57 1.38 -5.08
N GLU A 27 -2.44 2.17 -5.70
CA GLU A 27 -2.24 3.61 -5.87
C GLU A 27 -2.26 4.34 -4.51
N GLY A 28 -2.87 3.72 -3.49
CA GLY A 28 -2.90 4.26 -2.14
C GLY A 28 -3.91 5.40 -1.97
N LEU A 29 -4.83 5.58 -2.92
CA LEU A 29 -5.87 6.62 -2.93
C LEU A 29 -6.57 6.74 -1.57
N ILE A 30 -7.02 5.61 -1.02
CA ILE A 30 -7.72 5.58 0.27
C ILE A 30 -6.83 6.07 1.42
N LYS A 31 -5.53 5.75 1.38
CA LYS A 31 -4.56 6.19 2.40
C LYS A 31 -4.29 7.68 2.29
N GLU A 32 -4.27 8.22 1.08
CA GLU A 32 -4.09 9.65 0.85
C GLU A 32 -5.30 10.46 1.31
N ILE A 33 -6.51 9.99 0.99
CA ILE A 33 -7.75 10.61 1.47
C ILE A 33 -7.72 10.68 3.00
N LYS A 34 -7.50 9.55 3.68
CA LYS A 34 -7.40 9.51 5.15
C LYS A 34 -6.31 10.42 5.72
N LYS A 35 -5.19 10.58 5.01
CA LYS A 35 -4.09 11.47 5.42
C LYS A 35 -4.45 12.95 5.29
N LYS A 36 -5.31 13.30 4.31
CA LYS A 36 -5.71 14.68 4.01
C LYS A 36 -7.03 15.11 4.68
N GLN A 37 -7.75 14.18 5.30
CA GLN A 37 -9.02 14.45 5.99
C GLN A 37 -8.92 15.51 7.10
N TYR A 38 -7.74 15.68 7.69
CA TYR A 38 -7.50 16.66 8.74
C TYR A 38 -6.11 17.29 8.58
N TYR A 39 -5.95 18.50 9.12
CA TYR A 39 -4.63 19.12 9.20
C TYR A 39 -3.75 18.33 10.17
N GLU A 40 -2.60 17.91 9.68
CA GLU A 40 -1.59 17.27 10.49
C GLU A 40 -0.38 18.17 10.65
N LYS A 41 -0.04 18.47 11.89
CA LYS A 41 1.12 19.30 12.22
C LYS A 41 2.40 18.72 11.57
N PRO A 42 3.32 19.58 11.09
CA PRO A 42 4.52 19.12 10.39
C PRO A 42 5.38 18.17 11.23
N CYS A 43 5.43 18.37 12.56
CA CYS A 43 6.12 17.47 13.49
C CYS A 43 5.53 16.05 13.50
N GLN A 44 4.19 15.91 13.50
CA GLN A 44 3.51 14.63 13.47
C GLN A 44 3.72 13.93 12.12
N LYS A 45 3.68 14.69 11.01
CA LYS A 45 3.99 14.17 9.68
C LYS A 45 5.39 13.55 9.62
N ARG A 46 6.41 14.27 10.10
CA ARG A 46 7.81 13.77 10.18
C ARG A 46 7.91 12.52 11.06
N ARG A 47 7.29 12.53 12.25
CA ARG A 47 7.28 11.37 13.18
C ARG A 47 6.68 10.13 12.53
N ARG A 48 5.54 10.26 11.84
CA ARG A 48 4.88 9.15 11.17
C ARG A 48 5.72 8.59 10.02
N GLU A 49 6.38 9.43 9.24
CA GLU A 49 7.27 9.01 8.16
C GLU A 49 8.48 8.24 8.68
N TYR A 50 9.09 8.70 9.77
CA TYR A 50 10.17 7.99 10.46
C TYR A 50 9.74 6.60 10.93
N LEU A 51 8.60 6.50 11.63
CA LEU A 51 8.07 5.22 12.11
C LEU A 51 7.76 4.26 10.96
N LYS A 52 7.22 4.78 9.84
CA LYS A 52 6.94 3.98 8.64
C LYS A 52 8.24 3.41 8.03
N ARG A 53 9.32 4.21 7.98
CA ARG A 53 10.64 3.77 7.51
C ARG A 53 11.23 2.70 8.43
N LYS A 54 11.21 2.92 9.75
CA LYS A 54 11.69 1.94 10.75
C LYS A 54 10.96 0.59 10.63
N ARG A 55 9.63 0.62 10.53
CA ARG A 55 8.82 -0.60 10.34
C ARG A 55 9.18 -1.36 9.05
N ARG A 56 9.36 -0.65 7.93
CA ARG A 56 9.78 -1.26 6.66
C ARG A 56 11.16 -1.91 6.77
N HIS A 57 12.12 -1.22 7.38
CA HIS A 57 13.47 -1.73 7.59
C HIS A 57 13.47 -3.00 8.45
N LEU A 58 12.75 -2.99 9.58
CA LEU A 58 12.64 -4.16 10.45
C LEU A 58 12.01 -5.37 9.72
N LYS A 59 10.96 -5.13 8.91
CA LYS A 59 10.35 -6.20 8.11
C LYS A 59 11.33 -6.80 7.10
N MET A 60 12.14 -5.97 6.45
CA MET A 60 13.18 -6.41 5.52
C MET A 60 14.25 -7.26 6.22
N LEU A 61 14.75 -6.80 7.37
CA LEU A 61 15.73 -7.55 8.17
C LEU A 61 15.19 -8.92 8.59
N ASN A 62 13.93 -8.98 9.04
CA ASN A 62 13.30 -10.24 9.42
C ASN A 62 13.18 -11.20 8.23
N LEU A 63 12.83 -10.68 7.04
CA LEU A 63 12.78 -11.48 5.83
C LEU A 63 14.17 -12.04 5.46
N MET A 64 15.21 -11.21 5.51
CA MET A 64 16.60 -11.62 5.28
C MET A 64 17.08 -12.70 6.26
N ARG A 65 16.67 -12.60 7.54
CA ARG A 65 16.95 -13.63 8.55
C ARG A 65 16.28 -14.95 8.21
N GLN A 66 15.01 -14.93 7.79
CA GLN A 66 14.27 -16.13 7.39
C GLN A 66 14.89 -16.81 6.16
N THR A 67 15.28 -16.05 5.14
CA THR A 67 15.92 -16.60 3.93
C THR A 67 17.27 -17.22 4.23
N LYS A 68 18.06 -16.64 5.14
CA LYS A 68 19.34 -17.21 5.58
C LYS A 68 19.16 -18.50 6.38
N LYS A 69 18.13 -18.58 7.23
CA LYS A 69 17.79 -19.80 7.98
C LYS A 69 17.31 -20.94 7.06
N LYS A 70 16.55 -20.65 6.01
CA LYS A 70 16.08 -21.65 5.03
C LYS A 70 17.19 -22.23 4.12
N LYS A 71 18.33 -21.55 4.01
CA LYS A 71 19.47 -21.98 3.17
C LYS A 71 20.53 -22.79 3.94
N ARG A 72 20.41 -22.88 5.26
CA ARG A 72 21.21 -23.75 6.12
C ARG A 72 20.43 -25.01 6.39
#